data_AF-A0A8T5GGM2-F1
#
_entry.id   AF-A0A8T5GGM2-F1
#
_cell.length_a   1.000
_cell.length_b   1.000
_cell.length_c   1.000
_cell.angle_alpha   90.00
_cell.angle_beta   90.00
_cell.angle_gamma   90.00
#
_symmetry.space_group_name_H-M   'P 1'
#
loop_
_entity.id
_entity.type
_entity.pdbx_description
1 polymer ?
#
loop_
_entity_poly.entity_id
_entity_poly.type
_entity_poly.pdbx_seq_one_letter_code
_entity_poly.pdbx_strand_id
1 'polypeptide(L)'
;MSRNEKPSETFQNRPIRNFFKLVPILEWFYPIDHRRLWKDAYNEAYPSGKTLKESYKAVWEVNTLAAVLVLAMNASLFFNLLTGESKDFYWASTPYTSLAWWTMIMGGVIVVINFVHLNCLLVVHGVYSAVDDDNFRAIVSARGPTGRLAMIPDYLVVCSMYGMAMWWCMLLLVHIKTIVGSAIIIGLLLAIVTFLVSYSSYAARIIYHSGAHKPESIFQEIAPDNLPQTHVELGEAIMQRALSDMQQTMEPLNIGSQIKKDLENTEGWTQTKSDP
;
A
#
# COMPACT_ATOMS: atom_id res chain seq x y z
N MET A 1 -28.89 18.46 34.78
CA MET A 1 -27.99 19.56 34.39
C MET A 1 -26.95 19.00 33.44
N SER A 2 -27.15 19.18 32.14
CA SER A 2 -26.20 18.75 31.11
C SER A 2 -24.99 19.68 31.13
N ARG A 3 -23.78 19.10 31.14
CA ARG A 3 -22.59 19.85 30.75
C ARG A 3 -22.68 20.05 29.24
N ASN A 4 -22.89 21.30 28.83
CA ASN A 4 -22.58 21.76 27.49
C ASN A 4 -21.07 21.55 27.24
N GLU A 5 -20.71 20.39 26.69
CA GLU A 5 -19.45 20.26 25.96
C GLU A 5 -19.62 21.02 24.65
N LYS A 6 -19.20 22.29 24.65
CA LYS A 6 -18.92 22.98 23.39
C LYS A 6 -17.91 22.11 22.63
N PRO A 7 -18.16 21.77 21.35
CA PRO A 7 -17.12 21.15 20.54
C PRO A 7 -15.91 22.08 20.58
N SER A 8 -14.81 21.58 21.11
CA SER A 8 -13.66 22.39 21.47
C SER A 8 -13.14 23.17 20.27
N GLU A 9 -13.11 24.50 20.38
CA GLU A 9 -12.54 25.48 19.42
C GLU A 9 -11.06 25.21 19.04
N THR A 10 -10.44 24.16 19.58
CA THR A 10 -9.05 23.74 19.31
C THR A 10 -8.87 22.88 18.06
N PHE A 11 -9.96 22.42 17.42
CA PHE A 11 -9.90 21.52 16.24
C PHE A 11 -10.03 22.22 14.89
N GLN A 12 -10.55 23.46 14.85
CA GLN A 12 -10.55 24.25 13.63
C GLN A 12 -9.10 24.62 13.24
N ASN A 13 -8.71 24.29 12.01
CA ASN A 13 -7.51 24.79 11.32
C ASN A 13 -6.12 24.26 11.70
N ARG A 14 -5.91 22.94 11.87
CA ARG A 14 -4.55 22.37 11.80
C ARG A 14 -4.45 21.12 10.90
N PRO A 15 -4.70 21.23 9.58
CA PRO A 15 -4.67 20.11 8.65
C PRO A 15 -3.32 19.37 8.66
N ILE A 16 -2.22 20.11 8.72
CA ILE A 16 -0.85 19.55 8.77
C ILE A 16 -0.63 18.75 10.06
N ARG A 17 -1.12 19.24 11.21
CA ARG A 17 -0.97 18.53 12.48
C ARG A 17 -1.79 17.24 12.51
N ASN A 18 -3.00 17.26 11.96
CA ASN A 18 -3.86 16.08 11.88
C ASN A 18 -3.29 15.03 10.93
N PHE A 19 -2.67 15.47 9.84
CA PHE A 19 -1.91 14.62 8.92
C PHE A 19 -0.79 13.85 9.62
N PHE A 20 0.09 14.53 10.35
CA PHE A 20 1.19 13.86 11.08
C PHE A 20 0.72 13.01 12.27
N LYS A 21 -0.46 13.28 12.84
CA LYS A 21 -1.07 12.41 13.85
C LYS A 21 -1.53 11.09 13.24
N LEU A 22 -2.17 11.14 12.07
CA LEU A 22 -2.71 9.96 11.38
C LEU A 22 -1.63 9.18 10.64
N VAL A 23 -0.62 9.85 10.07
CA VAL A 23 0.46 9.23 9.30
C VAL A 23 1.83 9.60 9.89
N PRO A 24 2.35 8.79 10.83
CA PRO A 24 3.72 8.90 11.31
C PRO A 24 4.73 8.86 10.15
N ILE A 25 5.77 9.69 10.21
CA ILE A 25 6.82 9.79 9.16
C ILE A 25 7.46 8.43 8.85
N LEU A 26 7.59 7.56 9.86
CA LEU A 26 8.14 6.21 9.70
C LEU A 26 7.29 5.31 8.79
N GLU A 27 6.01 5.60 8.62
CA GLU A 27 5.04 4.79 7.86
C GLU A 27 4.82 5.31 6.44
N TRP A 28 5.51 6.41 6.07
CA TRP A 28 5.48 6.99 4.72
C TRP A 28 6.15 6.07 3.69
N PHE A 29 6.95 5.10 4.15
CA PHE A 29 7.73 4.19 3.33
C PHE A 29 7.31 2.72 3.47
N TYR A 30 6.15 2.42 4.07
CA TYR A 30 5.65 1.05 4.26
C TYR A 30 4.31 0.82 3.54
N PRO A 31 4.32 0.63 2.21
CA PRO A 31 3.11 0.39 1.41
C PRO A 31 2.40 -0.94 1.72
N ILE A 32 3.09 -1.89 2.35
CA ILE A 32 2.55 -3.20 2.74
C ILE A 32 1.42 -3.03 3.78
N ASP A 33 1.62 -2.16 4.77
CA ASP A 33 0.65 -1.96 5.86
C ASP A 33 -0.59 -1.20 5.38
N HIS A 34 -0.40 -0.25 4.46
CA HIS A 34 -1.52 0.44 3.81
C HIS A 34 -2.37 -0.53 3.00
N ARG A 35 -1.73 -1.47 2.30
CA ARG A 35 -2.45 -2.46 1.49
C ARG A 35 -3.21 -3.48 2.33
N ARG A 36 -2.67 -3.86 3.49
CA ARG A 36 -3.38 -4.69 4.47
C ARG A 36 -4.56 -3.95 5.11
N LEU A 37 -4.39 -2.67 5.44
CA LEU A 37 -5.47 -1.80 5.92
C LEU A 37 -6.62 -1.71 4.92
N TRP A 38 -6.29 -1.50 3.64
CA TRP A 38 -7.28 -1.57 2.57
C TRP A 38 -7.92 -2.95 2.48
N LYS A 39 -7.16 -4.04 2.60
CA LYS A 39 -7.71 -5.41 2.60
C LYS A 39 -8.73 -5.63 3.72
N ASP A 40 -8.40 -5.21 4.94
CA ASP A 40 -9.27 -5.35 6.10
C ASP A 40 -10.53 -4.47 5.94
N ALA A 41 -10.36 -3.22 5.49
CA ALA A 41 -11.47 -2.32 5.16
C ALA A 41 -12.41 -2.92 4.09
N TYR A 42 -11.85 -3.55 3.05
CA TYR A 42 -12.62 -4.22 1.99
C TYR A 42 -13.40 -5.43 2.55
N ASN A 43 -12.76 -6.26 3.38
CA ASN A 43 -13.43 -7.40 4.01
C ASN A 43 -14.59 -6.98 4.92
N GLU A 44 -14.44 -5.86 5.63
CA GLU A 44 -15.49 -5.28 6.49
C GLU A 44 -16.59 -4.58 5.67
N ALA A 45 -16.24 -3.93 4.56
CA ALA A 45 -17.19 -3.23 3.68
C ALA A 45 -18.15 -4.17 2.95
N TYR A 46 -17.69 -5.36 2.56
CA TYR A 46 -18.46 -6.32 1.77
C TYR A 46 -18.78 -7.58 2.57
N PRO A 47 -19.94 -7.67 3.24
CA PRO A 47 -20.32 -8.80 4.08
C PRO A 47 -20.70 -10.09 3.30
N SER A 48 -20.95 -10.01 2.00
CA SER A 48 -21.18 -11.17 1.14
C SER A 48 -19.89 -11.59 0.43
N GLY A 49 -19.62 -12.91 0.35
CA GLY A 49 -18.49 -13.45 -0.40
C GLY A 49 -18.52 -13.07 -1.89
N LYS A 50 -19.72 -13.00 -2.48
CA LYS A 50 -19.92 -12.65 -3.89
C LYS A 50 -19.49 -11.22 -4.20
N THR A 51 -20.01 -10.25 -3.47
CA THR A 51 -19.69 -8.82 -3.69
C THR A 51 -18.24 -8.50 -3.35
N LEU A 52 -17.69 -9.16 -2.32
CA LEU A 52 -16.27 -9.08 -1.99
C LEU A 52 -15.41 -9.56 -3.16
N LYS A 53 -15.73 -10.72 -3.73
CA LYS A 53 -14.99 -11.32 -4.85
C LYS A 53 -15.06 -10.48 -6.13
N GLU A 54 -16.23 -9.94 -6.47
CA GLU A 54 -16.40 -9.02 -7.60
C GLU A 54 -15.54 -7.76 -7.43
N SER A 55 -15.51 -7.19 -6.23
CA SER A 55 -14.70 -6.02 -5.90
C SER A 55 -13.20 -6.30 -6.01
N TYR A 56 -12.74 -7.43 -5.47
CA TYR A 56 -11.34 -7.86 -5.61
C TYR A 56 -10.95 -8.16 -7.05
N LYS A 57 -11.86 -8.72 -7.85
CA LYS A 57 -11.62 -8.97 -9.27
C LYS A 57 -11.33 -7.67 -10.03
N ALA A 58 -12.13 -6.62 -9.80
CA ALA A 58 -11.89 -5.31 -10.41
C ALA A 58 -10.52 -4.73 -10.01
N VAL A 59 -10.14 -4.86 -8.73
CA VAL A 59 -8.82 -4.42 -8.24
C VAL A 59 -7.68 -5.21 -8.88
N TRP A 60 -7.82 -6.52 -9.03
CA TRP A 60 -6.82 -7.36 -9.68
C TRP A 60 -6.70 -7.11 -11.17
N GLU A 61 -7.80 -6.85 -11.87
CA GLU A 61 -7.78 -6.47 -13.29
C GLU A 61 -6.96 -5.18 -13.49
N VAL A 62 -7.23 -4.15 -12.68
CA VAL A 62 -6.46 -2.89 -12.72
C VAL A 62 -4.99 -3.12 -12.38
N ASN A 63 -4.70 -3.89 -11.32
CA ASN A 63 -3.31 -4.19 -10.92
C ASN A 63 -2.57 -5.01 -11.98
N THR A 64 -3.25 -5.93 -12.66
CA THR A 64 -2.67 -6.74 -13.73
C THR A 64 -2.34 -5.86 -14.93
N LEU A 65 -3.25 -4.96 -15.35
CA LEU A 65 -2.98 -3.99 -16.41
C LEU A 65 -1.79 -3.09 -16.05
N ALA A 66 -1.73 -2.59 -14.82
CA ALA A 66 -0.60 -1.80 -14.34
C ALA A 66 0.71 -2.60 -14.34
N ALA A 67 0.70 -3.86 -13.89
CA ALA A 67 1.87 -4.73 -13.88
C ALA A 67 2.38 -5.04 -15.31
N VAL A 68 1.47 -5.26 -16.27
CA VAL A 68 1.82 -5.43 -17.69
C VAL A 68 2.49 -4.18 -18.23
N LEU A 69 1.92 -3.00 -17.98
CA LEU A 69 2.49 -1.73 -18.43
C LEU A 69 3.89 -1.51 -17.84
N VAL A 70 4.03 -1.71 -16.53
CA VAL A 70 5.30 -1.60 -15.81
C VAL A 70 6.36 -2.56 -16.36
N LEU A 71 5.98 -3.82 -16.61
CA LEU A 71 6.88 -4.80 -17.21
C LEU A 71 7.30 -4.36 -18.62
N ALA A 72 6.36 -3.95 -19.46
CA ALA A 72 6.63 -3.51 -20.83
C ALA A 72 7.57 -2.30 -20.87
N MET A 73 7.32 -1.29 -20.04
CA MET A 73 8.17 -0.10 -19.94
C MET A 73 9.58 -0.45 -19.48
N ASN A 74 9.71 -1.23 -18.41
CA ASN A 74 11.02 -1.58 -17.85
C ASN A 74 11.81 -2.54 -18.75
N ALA A 75 11.15 -3.53 -19.36
CA ALA A 75 11.78 -4.43 -20.31
C ALA A 75 12.25 -3.65 -21.55
N SER A 76 11.39 -2.78 -22.10
CA SER A 76 11.75 -1.93 -23.24
C SER A 76 12.96 -1.04 -22.92
N LEU A 77 12.95 -0.36 -21.78
CA LEU A 77 14.07 0.46 -21.35
C LEU A 77 15.35 -0.38 -21.19
N PHE A 78 15.26 -1.52 -20.50
CA PHE A 78 16.41 -2.40 -20.27
C PHE A 78 17.02 -2.93 -21.58
N PHE A 79 16.19 -3.43 -22.50
CA PHE A 79 16.67 -3.94 -23.78
C PHE A 79 17.21 -2.82 -24.66
N ASN A 80 16.60 -1.63 -24.66
CA ASN A 80 17.16 -0.48 -25.37
C ASN A 80 18.54 -0.05 -24.82
N LEU A 81 18.80 -0.20 -23.52
CA LEU A 81 20.15 0.02 -22.97
C LEU A 81 21.14 -1.06 -23.41
N LEU A 82 20.68 -2.29 -23.68
CA LEU A 82 21.52 -3.41 -24.14
C LEU A 82 21.79 -3.40 -25.65
N THR A 83 20.89 -2.85 -26.46
CA THR A 83 20.95 -2.97 -27.93
C THR A 83 20.92 -1.64 -28.67
N GLY A 84 20.57 -0.54 -27.99
CA GLY A 84 20.44 0.78 -28.58
C GLY A 84 21.70 1.63 -28.49
N GLU A 85 21.53 2.95 -28.58
CA GLU A 85 22.64 3.92 -28.70
C GLU A 85 23.59 3.93 -27.48
N SER A 86 23.07 3.61 -26.29
CA SER A 86 23.87 3.57 -25.06
C SER A 86 24.58 2.23 -24.82
N LYS A 87 24.41 1.25 -25.72
CA LYS A 87 24.98 -0.09 -25.57
C LYS A 87 26.47 -0.05 -25.28
N ASP A 88 27.24 0.61 -26.13
CA ASP A 88 28.70 0.55 -26.04
C ASP A 88 29.22 1.15 -24.73
N PHE A 89 28.54 2.16 -24.20
CA PHE A 89 28.83 2.73 -22.88
C PHE A 89 28.66 1.69 -21.76
N TYR A 90 27.54 0.97 -21.76
CA TYR A 90 27.24 -0.04 -20.74
C TYR A 90 28.10 -1.30 -20.89
N TRP A 91 28.41 -1.71 -22.12
CA TRP A 91 29.24 -2.88 -22.39
C TRP A 91 30.72 -2.62 -22.10
N ALA A 92 31.20 -1.39 -22.27
CA ALA A 92 32.55 -0.99 -21.90
C ALA A 92 32.72 -0.69 -20.40
N SER A 93 31.63 -0.73 -19.62
CA SER A 93 31.66 -0.41 -18.20
C SER A 93 32.43 -1.46 -17.40
N THR A 94 33.37 -1.02 -16.55
CA THR A 94 34.20 -1.92 -15.75
C THR A 94 33.34 -2.72 -14.76
N PRO A 95 33.45 -4.07 -14.74
CA PRO A 95 32.68 -4.90 -13.82
C PRO A 95 32.91 -4.52 -12.36
N TYR A 96 31.84 -4.65 -11.55
CA TYR A 96 31.81 -4.48 -10.09
C TYR A 96 32.19 -3.11 -9.51
N THR A 97 32.86 -2.25 -10.28
CA THR A 97 33.39 -0.95 -9.82
C THR A 97 32.65 0.24 -10.42
N SER A 98 31.94 0.06 -11.53
CA SER A 98 31.20 1.14 -12.18
C SER A 98 29.73 1.13 -11.79
N LEU A 99 29.20 2.32 -11.52
CA LEU A 99 27.76 2.51 -11.30
C LEU A 99 26.96 2.06 -12.52
N ALA A 100 27.45 2.31 -13.73
CA ALA A 100 26.82 1.90 -14.98
C ALA A 100 26.64 0.38 -15.08
N TRP A 101 27.64 -0.41 -14.68
CA TRP A 101 27.52 -1.87 -14.64
C TRP A 101 26.45 -2.33 -13.64
N TRP A 102 26.45 -1.78 -12.42
CA TRP A 102 25.42 -2.09 -11.42
C TRP A 102 24.03 -1.64 -11.85
N THR A 103 23.90 -0.53 -12.57
CA THR A 103 22.64 -0.09 -13.18
C THR A 103 22.10 -1.13 -14.16
N MET A 104 22.95 -1.79 -14.93
CA MET A 104 22.52 -2.88 -15.83
C MET A 104 22.07 -4.12 -15.07
N ILE A 105 22.84 -4.55 -14.06
CA ILE A 105 22.48 -5.71 -13.22
C ILE A 105 21.13 -5.47 -12.53
N MET A 106 20.95 -4.30 -11.92
CA MET A 106 19.69 -3.94 -11.26
C MET A 106 18.52 -3.90 -12.25
N GLY A 107 18.72 -3.37 -13.45
CA GLY A 107 17.71 -3.38 -14.50
C GLY A 107 17.24 -4.80 -14.85
N GLY A 108 18.18 -5.73 -15.05
CA GLY A 108 17.84 -7.13 -15.30
C GLY A 108 17.08 -7.78 -14.15
N VAL A 109 17.52 -7.56 -12.91
CA VAL A 109 16.83 -8.06 -11.71
C VAL A 109 15.40 -7.53 -11.62
N ILE A 110 15.17 -6.25 -11.91
CA ILE A 110 13.83 -5.64 -11.86
C ILE A 110 12.92 -6.17 -12.96
N VAL A 111 13.43 -6.41 -14.17
CA VAL A 111 12.65 -7.05 -15.22
C VAL A 111 12.19 -8.45 -14.78
N VAL A 112 13.06 -9.23 -14.13
CA VAL A 112 12.71 -10.54 -13.58
C VAL A 112 11.65 -10.40 -12.47
N ILE A 113 11.82 -9.48 -11.53
CA ILE A 113 10.84 -9.23 -10.45
C ILE A 113 9.48 -8.86 -11.04
N ASN A 114 9.44 -7.97 -12.04
CA ASN A 114 8.19 -7.55 -12.69
C ASN A 114 7.52 -8.71 -13.43
N PHE A 115 8.31 -9.58 -14.06
CA PHE A 115 7.80 -10.78 -14.71
C PHE A 115 7.19 -11.76 -13.69
N VAL A 116 7.90 -12.03 -12.59
CA VAL A 116 7.40 -12.90 -11.50
C VAL A 116 6.13 -12.30 -10.88
N HIS A 117 6.14 -10.99 -10.62
CA HIS A 117 5.00 -10.26 -10.09
C HIS A 117 3.75 -10.42 -10.98
N LEU A 118 3.88 -10.19 -12.29
CA LEU A 118 2.79 -10.38 -13.25
C LEU A 118 2.27 -11.82 -13.24
N ASN A 119 3.16 -12.82 -13.23
CA ASN A 119 2.76 -14.23 -13.19
C ASN A 119 2.00 -14.56 -11.89
N CYS A 120 2.46 -14.06 -10.74
CA CYS A 120 1.75 -14.23 -9.47
C CYS A 120 0.35 -13.60 -9.51
N LEU A 121 0.20 -12.40 -10.08
CA LEU A 121 -1.11 -11.78 -10.26
C LEU A 121 -2.03 -12.60 -11.17
N LEU A 122 -1.53 -13.12 -12.28
CA LEU A 122 -2.30 -13.96 -13.20
C LEU A 122 -2.75 -15.27 -12.55
N VAL A 123 -1.87 -15.94 -11.81
CA VAL A 123 -2.19 -17.17 -11.06
C VAL A 123 -3.24 -16.87 -10.00
N VAL A 124 -3.06 -15.81 -9.21
CA VAL A 124 -4.02 -15.40 -8.18
C VAL A 124 -5.38 -15.06 -8.80
N HIS A 125 -5.40 -14.31 -9.89
CA HIS A 125 -6.63 -14.01 -10.61
C HIS A 125 -7.32 -15.28 -11.13
N GLY A 126 -6.58 -16.22 -11.71
CA GLY A 126 -7.11 -17.48 -12.22
C GLY A 126 -7.67 -18.39 -11.12
N VAL A 127 -6.90 -18.61 -10.05
CA VAL A 127 -7.31 -19.45 -8.91
C VAL A 127 -8.52 -18.84 -8.21
N TYR A 128 -8.47 -17.55 -7.87
CA TYR A 128 -9.56 -16.91 -7.14
C TYR A 128 -10.83 -16.71 -7.96
N SER A 129 -10.73 -16.64 -9.29
CA SER A 129 -11.92 -16.67 -10.15
C SER A 129 -12.65 -18.02 -10.08
N ALA A 130 -11.92 -19.12 -9.85
CA ALA A 130 -12.46 -20.48 -9.82
C ALA A 130 -12.94 -20.93 -8.43
N VAL A 131 -12.51 -20.26 -7.35
CA VAL A 131 -12.93 -20.57 -5.97
C VAL A 131 -14.36 -20.10 -5.74
N ASP A 132 -15.18 -20.90 -5.05
CA ASP A 132 -16.53 -20.53 -4.64
C ASP A 132 -16.55 -19.28 -3.73
N ASP A 133 -17.64 -18.50 -3.74
CA ASP A 133 -17.72 -17.19 -3.10
C ASP A 133 -17.52 -17.25 -1.56
N ASP A 134 -18.00 -18.30 -0.89
CA ASP A 134 -17.83 -18.46 0.56
C ASP A 134 -16.40 -18.88 0.92
N ASN A 135 -15.82 -19.77 0.11
CA ASN A 135 -14.42 -20.19 0.26
C ASN A 135 -13.45 -19.03 -0.03
N PHE A 136 -13.80 -18.17 -0.99
CA PHE A 136 -13.05 -16.97 -1.31
C PHE A 136 -12.96 -16.03 -0.10
N ARG A 137 -14.11 -15.76 0.53
CA ARG A 137 -14.17 -14.95 1.76
C ARG A 137 -13.30 -15.55 2.85
N ALA A 138 -13.35 -16.87 3.06
CA ALA A 138 -12.52 -17.55 4.05
C ALA A 138 -11.01 -17.39 3.77
N ILE A 139 -10.57 -17.52 2.52
CA ILE A 139 -9.15 -17.37 2.14
C ILE A 139 -8.66 -15.93 2.31
N VAL A 140 -9.45 -14.95 1.86
CA VAL A 140 -9.06 -13.53 1.92
C VAL A 140 -9.12 -12.99 3.35
N SER A 141 -10.03 -13.49 4.19
CA SER A 141 -10.11 -13.15 5.61
C SER A 141 -9.15 -13.95 6.51
N ALA A 142 -8.55 -15.03 6.01
CA ALA A 142 -7.62 -15.85 6.77
C ALA A 142 -6.44 -15.01 7.27
N ARG A 143 -6.17 -15.11 8.58
CA ARG A 143 -4.95 -14.62 9.23
C ARG A 143 -3.97 -15.79 9.40
N GLY A 144 -2.66 -15.55 9.28
CA GLY A 144 -1.62 -16.59 9.38
C GLY A 144 -1.02 -17.03 8.04
N PRO A 145 -0.41 -18.24 7.95
CA PRO A 145 0.39 -18.67 6.79
C PRO A 145 -0.37 -18.62 5.45
N THR A 146 -1.61 -19.09 5.42
CA THR A 146 -2.48 -19.08 4.23
C THR A 146 -2.82 -17.65 3.79
N GLY A 147 -3.12 -16.77 4.74
CA GLY A 147 -3.35 -15.34 4.48
C GLY A 147 -2.10 -14.61 3.97
N ARG A 148 -0.91 -15.01 4.44
CA ARG A 148 0.38 -14.49 3.97
C ARG A 148 0.69 -14.95 2.54
N LEU A 149 0.39 -16.21 2.20
CA LEU A 149 0.51 -16.71 0.83
C LEU A 149 -0.40 -15.92 -0.14
N ALA A 150 -1.63 -15.61 0.30
CA ALA A 150 -2.54 -14.76 -0.46
C ALA A 150 -2.02 -13.33 -0.70
N MET A 151 -1.06 -12.86 0.10
CA MET A 151 -0.43 -11.53 -0.02
C MET A 151 0.88 -11.54 -0.83
N ILE A 152 1.34 -12.68 -1.35
CA ILE A 152 2.58 -12.76 -2.15
C ILE A 152 2.60 -11.78 -3.34
N PRO A 153 1.54 -11.68 -4.17
CA PRO A 153 1.53 -10.69 -5.24
C PRO A 153 1.68 -9.27 -4.69
N ASP A 154 1.13 -9.01 -3.50
CA ASP A 154 1.16 -7.71 -2.88
C ASP A 154 2.56 -7.30 -2.40
N TYR A 155 3.32 -8.24 -1.84
CA TYR A 155 4.73 -8.02 -1.55
C TYR A 155 5.55 -7.78 -2.83
N LEU A 156 5.25 -8.51 -3.91
CA LEU A 156 5.96 -8.35 -5.18
C LEU A 156 5.67 -7.02 -5.86
N VAL A 157 4.44 -6.47 -5.76
CA VAL A 157 4.14 -5.08 -6.19
C VAL A 157 5.13 -4.11 -5.53
N VAL A 158 5.28 -4.22 -4.21
CA VAL A 158 6.11 -3.31 -3.42
C VAL A 158 7.59 -3.45 -3.80
N CYS A 159 8.09 -4.69 -3.93
CA CYS A 159 9.45 -4.94 -4.41
C CYS A 159 9.67 -4.37 -5.83
N SER A 160 8.71 -4.54 -6.72
CA SER A 160 8.73 -3.98 -8.08
C SER A 160 8.81 -2.44 -8.05
N MET A 161 7.98 -1.78 -7.23
CA MET A 161 7.94 -0.32 -7.13
C MET A 161 9.27 0.24 -6.60
N TYR A 162 9.78 -0.28 -5.48
CA TYR A 162 11.04 0.20 -4.91
C TYR A 162 12.25 -0.14 -5.76
N GLY A 163 12.27 -1.34 -6.35
CA GLY A 163 13.30 -1.74 -7.30
C GLY A 163 13.35 -0.77 -8.48
N MET A 164 12.21 -0.51 -9.11
CA MET A 164 12.11 0.46 -10.22
C MET A 164 12.59 1.85 -9.82
N ALA A 165 12.11 2.38 -8.69
CA ALA A 165 12.52 3.71 -8.22
C ALA A 165 14.04 3.80 -8.00
N MET A 166 14.63 2.77 -7.38
CA MET A 166 16.08 2.68 -7.20
C MET A 166 16.82 2.67 -8.54
N TRP A 167 16.39 1.83 -9.48
CA TRP A 167 17.04 1.72 -10.79
C TRP A 167 16.92 2.99 -11.62
N TRP A 168 15.78 3.67 -11.58
CA TRP A 168 15.62 4.97 -12.23
C TRP A 168 16.55 6.03 -11.62
N CYS A 169 16.73 6.05 -10.30
CA CYS A 169 17.71 6.93 -9.66
C CYS A 169 19.13 6.61 -10.15
N MET A 170 19.50 5.33 -10.28
CA MET A 170 20.80 4.94 -10.81
C MET A 170 20.97 5.34 -12.28
N LEU A 171 19.94 5.19 -13.11
CA LEU A 171 19.95 5.64 -14.50
C LEU A 171 20.15 7.15 -14.64
N LEU A 172 19.47 7.93 -13.79
CA LEU A 172 19.61 9.38 -13.75
C LEU A 172 21.04 9.78 -13.36
N LEU A 173 21.61 9.15 -12.33
CA LEU A 173 23.00 9.40 -11.91
C LEU A 173 24.03 9.03 -12.99
N VAL A 174 23.76 7.99 -13.78
CA VAL A 174 24.66 7.54 -14.85
C VAL A 174 24.60 8.47 -16.07
N HIS A 175 23.41 8.93 -16.46
CA HIS A 175 23.24 9.71 -17.69
C HIS A 175 23.32 11.22 -17.51
N ILE A 176 22.99 11.75 -16.33
CA ILE A 176 23.07 13.18 -16.07
C ILE A 176 24.49 13.50 -15.59
N LYS A 177 25.25 14.15 -16.47
CA LYS A 177 26.66 14.52 -16.22
C LYS A 177 26.87 15.47 -15.03
N THR A 178 25.79 16.09 -14.51
CA THR A 178 25.84 16.97 -13.34
C THR A 178 25.23 16.29 -12.11
N ILE A 179 26.03 16.10 -11.07
CA ILE A 179 25.58 15.52 -9.79
C ILE A 179 24.45 16.36 -9.19
N VAL A 180 24.56 17.69 -9.28
CA VAL A 180 23.53 18.62 -8.78
C VAL A 180 22.22 18.47 -9.57
N GLY A 181 22.28 18.35 -10.90
CA GLY A 181 21.09 18.15 -11.73
C GLY A 181 20.40 16.82 -11.42
N SER A 182 21.19 15.76 -11.24
CA SER A 182 20.69 14.45 -10.83
C SER A 182 20.01 14.52 -9.46
N ALA A 183 20.63 15.18 -8.49
CA ALA A 183 20.10 15.31 -7.14
C ALA A 183 18.78 16.09 -7.10
N ILE A 184 18.63 17.14 -7.91
CA ILE A 184 17.37 17.91 -8.02
C ILE A 184 16.26 17.02 -8.58
N ILE A 185 16.52 16.30 -9.68
CA ILE A 185 15.50 15.46 -10.33
C ILE A 185 15.10 14.30 -9.43
N ILE A 186 16.08 13.62 -8.81
CA ILE A 186 15.83 12.55 -7.84
C ILE A 186 15.06 13.09 -6.64
N GLY A 187 15.47 14.24 -6.11
CA GLY A 187 14.79 14.89 -4.98
C GLY A 187 13.33 15.23 -5.29
N LEU A 188 13.06 15.77 -6.48
CA LEU A 188 11.69 16.06 -6.93
C LEU A 188 10.87 14.79 -7.07
N LEU A 189 11.43 13.74 -7.67
CA LEU A 189 10.77 12.45 -7.85
C LEU A 189 10.44 11.82 -6.50
N LEU A 190 11.40 11.81 -5.57
CA LEU A 190 11.18 11.32 -4.21
C LEU A 190 10.12 12.13 -3.48
N ALA A 191 10.11 13.46 -3.63
CA ALA A 191 9.10 14.32 -3.02
C ALA A 191 7.68 14.00 -3.55
N ILE A 192 7.54 13.83 -4.88
CA ILE A 192 6.26 13.47 -5.51
C ILE A 192 5.78 12.10 -5.04
N VAL A 193 6.66 11.09 -5.07
CA VAL A 193 6.32 9.73 -4.63
C VAL A 193 5.94 9.72 -3.15
N THR A 194 6.73 10.39 -2.31
CA THR A 194 6.48 10.51 -0.87
C THR A 194 5.14 11.20 -0.62
N PHE A 195 4.84 12.29 -1.34
CA PHE A 195 3.57 12.99 -1.24
C PHE A 195 2.39 12.08 -1.61
N LEU A 196 2.47 11.37 -2.73
CA LEU A 196 1.42 10.45 -3.19
C LEU A 196 1.15 9.32 -2.19
N VAL A 197 2.22 8.65 -1.72
CA VAL A 197 2.11 7.54 -0.75
C VAL A 197 1.54 8.05 0.57
N SER A 198 2.04 9.18 1.07
CA SER A 198 1.58 9.74 2.34
C SER A 198 0.13 10.23 2.26
N TYR A 199 -0.27 10.81 1.13
CA TYR A 199 -1.65 11.21 0.89
C TYR A 199 -2.60 9.99 0.82
N SER A 200 -2.20 8.94 0.09
CA SER A 200 -2.99 7.70 0.01
C SER A 200 -3.15 7.04 1.38
N SER A 201 -2.07 6.97 2.17
CA SER A 201 -2.10 6.48 3.55
C SER A 201 -3.02 7.31 4.45
N TYR A 202 -2.91 8.64 4.36
CA TYR A 202 -3.77 9.55 5.11
C TYR A 202 -5.25 9.32 4.80
N ALA A 203 -5.61 9.21 3.52
CA ALA A 203 -6.97 8.92 3.09
C ALA A 203 -7.46 7.56 3.62
N ALA A 204 -6.62 6.51 3.51
CA ALA A 204 -6.96 5.17 3.98
C ALA A 204 -7.29 5.14 5.47
N ARG A 205 -6.50 5.83 6.30
CA ARG A 205 -6.68 5.87 7.76
C ARG A 205 -7.88 6.67 8.18
N ILE A 206 -8.20 7.75 7.48
CA ILE A 206 -9.45 8.48 7.70
C ILE A 206 -10.63 7.55 7.43
N ILE A 207 -10.64 6.85 6.30
CA ILE A 207 -11.74 5.94 5.93
C ILE A 207 -11.85 4.76 6.90
N TYR A 208 -10.72 4.21 7.33
CA TYR A 208 -10.69 3.09 8.28
C TYR A 208 -11.22 3.52 9.66
N HIS A 209 -10.59 4.51 10.30
CA HIS A 209 -10.93 4.93 11.66
C HIS A 209 -12.24 5.70 11.77
N SER A 210 -12.72 6.35 10.70
CA SER A 210 -14.07 6.92 10.71
C SER A 210 -15.17 5.86 10.60
N GLY A 211 -14.83 4.61 10.24
CA GLY A 211 -15.81 3.58 9.92
C GLY A 211 -16.51 3.81 8.59
N ALA A 212 -16.07 4.77 7.75
CA ALA A 212 -16.69 5.10 6.46
C ALA A 212 -16.65 3.97 5.43
N HIS A 213 -15.82 2.95 5.66
CA HIS A 213 -15.79 1.73 4.87
C HIS A 213 -16.90 0.74 5.25
N LYS A 214 -17.52 0.86 6.44
CA LYS A 214 -18.56 -0.08 6.87
C LYS A 214 -19.85 0.14 6.07
N PRO A 215 -20.65 -0.93 5.84
CA PRO A 215 -21.91 -0.82 5.11
C PRO A 215 -22.98 -0.02 5.87
N GLU A 216 -22.80 0.15 7.18
CA GLU A 216 -23.64 0.96 8.06
C GLU A 216 -23.28 2.45 7.92
N SER A 217 -24.29 3.34 8.00
CA SER A 217 -24.02 4.78 7.91
C SER A 217 -23.14 5.24 9.09
N ILE A 218 -22.08 5.99 8.77
CA ILE A 218 -21.19 6.65 9.73
C ILE A 218 -21.89 7.66 10.65
N PHE A 219 -23.19 7.88 10.49
CA PHE A 219 -23.97 8.75 11.35
C PHE A 219 -25.23 8.07 11.90
N GLN A 220 -25.28 6.74 11.93
CA GLN A 220 -26.43 6.01 12.52
C GLN A 220 -26.73 6.43 13.97
N GLU A 221 -25.71 6.84 14.73
CA GLU A 221 -25.84 7.30 16.13
C GLU A 221 -26.15 8.80 16.27
N ILE A 222 -26.08 9.57 15.17
CA ILE A 222 -26.35 11.01 15.16
C ILE A 222 -27.82 11.25 14.81
N ALA A 223 -28.49 12.09 15.60
CA ALA A 223 -29.86 12.51 15.30
C ALA A 223 -29.95 13.16 13.90
N PRO A 224 -31.03 12.93 13.12
CA PRO A 224 -31.15 13.42 11.74
C PRO A 224 -30.92 14.93 11.59
N ASP A 225 -31.33 15.71 12.58
CA ASP A 225 -31.22 17.18 12.59
C ASP A 225 -29.78 17.68 12.81
N ASN A 226 -28.88 16.80 13.27
CA ASN A 226 -27.47 17.10 13.52
C ASN A 226 -26.53 16.48 12.45
N LEU A 227 -27.09 15.98 11.34
CA LEU A 227 -26.30 15.49 10.22
C LEU A 227 -25.53 16.65 9.56
N PRO A 228 -24.27 16.44 9.13
CA PRO A 228 -23.52 17.45 8.40
C PRO A 228 -24.29 17.88 7.14
N GLN A 229 -24.52 19.19 6.98
CA GLN A 229 -25.31 19.72 5.87
C GLN A 229 -24.42 20.24 4.73
N THR A 230 -23.14 20.48 5.01
CA THR A 230 -22.15 20.93 4.01
C THR A 230 -20.98 19.94 3.87
N HIS A 231 -20.30 19.97 2.71
CA HIS A 231 -19.10 19.16 2.48
C HIS A 231 -17.97 19.44 3.48
N VAL A 232 -17.88 20.67 3.98
CA VAL A 232 -16.88 21.08 4.99
C VAL A 232 -17.20 20.44 6.33
N GLU A 233 -18.45 20.56 6.79
CA GLU A 233 -18.92 19.93 8.03
C GLU A 233 -18.80 18.40 7.97
N LEU A 234 -19.10 17.80 6.81
CA LEU A 234 -18.94 16.37 6.59
C LEU A 234 -17.49 15.93 6.73
N GLY A 235 -16.56 16.67 6.12
CA GLY A 235 -15.13 16.41 6.22
C GLY A 235 -14.61 16.54 7.65
N GLU A 236 -15.06 17.56 8.38
CA GLU A 236 -14.70 17.77 9.79
C GLU A 236 -15.23 16.65 10.69
N ALA A 237 -16.49 16.24 10.51
CA ALA A 237 -17.10 15.17 11.29
C ALA A 237 -16.39 13.82 11.08
N ILE A 238 -16.07 13.47 9.83
CA ILE A 238 -15.33 12.24 9.48
C ILE A 238 -13.93 12.26 10.10
N MET A 239 -13.22 13.39 9.98
CA MET A 239 -11.89 13.58 10.55
C MET A 239 -11.90 13.45 12.08
N GLN A 240 -12.87 14.07 12.75
CA GLN A 240 -12.99 14.02 14.20
C GLN A 240 -13.25 12.60 14.70
N ARG A 241 -14.12 11.86 14.01
CA ARG A 241 -14.38 10.46 14.32
C ARG A 241 -13.13 9.60 14.15
N ALA A 242 -12.41 9.77 13.03
CA ALA A 242 -11.17 9.05 12.78
C ALA A 242 -10.10 9.32 13.85
N LEU A 243 -9.94 10.58 14.29
CA LEU A 243 -8.99 10.95 15.34
C LEU A 243 -9.40 10.43 16.72
N SER A 244 -10.70 10.47 17.04
CA SER A 244 -11.24 9.97 18.31
C SER A 244 -11.10 8.45 18.41
N ASP A 245 -11.44 7.73 17.34
CA ASP A 245 -11.28 6.28 17.27
C ASP A 245 -9.80 5.88 17.38
N MET A 246 -8.90 6.55 16.65
CA MET A 246 -7.45 6.31 16.76
C MET A 246 -6.91 6.52 18.18
N GLN A 247 -7.46 7.49 18.93
CA GLN A 247 -7.09 7.73 20.33
C GLN A 247 -7.61 6.67 21.29
N GLN A 248 -8.81 6.12 21.03
CA GLN A 248 -9.46 5.14 21.89
C GLN A 248 -8.99 3.71 21.59
N THR A 249 -8.80 3.37 20.32
CA THR A 249 -8.48 2.01 19.92
C THR A 249 -7.05 1.63 20.23
N MET A 250 -6.08 2.56 20.26
CA MET A 250 -4.67 2.36 20.61
C MET A 250 -4.09 0.97 20.24
N GLU A 251 -4.61 0.33 19.20
CA GLU A 251 -3.91 -0.65 18.39
C GLU A 251 -3.19 0.26 17.42
N PRO A 252 -1.94 0.67 17.73
CA PRO A 252 -1.24 1.45 16.76
C PRO A 252 -1.17 0.55 15.54
N LEU A 253 -1.66 0.96 14.38
CA LEU A 253 -1.38 0.28 13.11
C LEU A 253 0.10 0.49 12.75
N ASN A 254 0.96 0.29 13.74
CA ASN A 254 2.38 0.27 13.68
C ASN A 254 2.82 -1.19 13.52
N ILE A 255 3.95 -1.35 12.86
CA ILE A 255 4.57 -2.64 12.53
C ILE A 255 4.66 -3.56 13.77
N GLY A 256 4.92 -3.00 14.95
CA GLY A 256 5.08 -3.75 16.19
C GLY A 256 3.80 -4.43 16.70
N SER A 257 2.66 -3.73 16.67
CA SER A 257 1.38 -4.32 17.10
C SER A 257 0.87 -5.35 16.09
N GLN A 258 1.17 -5.15 14.80
CA GLN A 258 0.69 -6.01 13.73
C GLN A 258 1.49 -7.31 13.69
N ILE A 259 2.81 -7.23 13.93
CA ILE A 259 3.65 -8.40 14.21
C ILE A 259 3.15 -9.12 15.48
N LYS A 260 2.81 -8.38 16.55
CA LYS A 260 2.29 -8.95 17.80
C LYS A 260 0.96 -9.67 17.58
N LYS A 261 0.01 -9.07 16.86
CA LYS A 261 -1.31 -9.65 16.55
C LYS A 261 -1.20 -10.84 15.60
N ASP A 262 -0.24 -10.81 14.69
CA ASP A 262 0.10 -11.97 13.84
C ASP A 262 0.75 -13.11 14.65
N LEU A 263 1.60 -12.78 15.63
CA LEU A 263 2.24 -13.74 16.53
C LEU A 263 1.24 -14.36 17.50
N GLU A 264 0.34 -13.57 18.09
CA GLU A 264 -0.75 -14.01 18.96
C GLU A 264 -1.71 -14.96 18.21
N ASN A 265 -1.99 -14.69 16.92
CA ASN A 265 -2.79 -15.61 16.09
C ASN A 265 -2.04 -16.89 15.67
N THR A 266 -0.71 -16.98 15.84
CA THR A 266 0.06 -18.21 15.64
C THR A 266 0.23 -19.07 16.90
N GLU A 267 -0.16 -18.60 18.09
CA GLU A 267 -0.10 -19.41 19.33
C GLU A 267 -1.03 -20.63 19.29
N GLY A 268 -2.11 -20.59 18.48
CA GLY A 268 -2.95 -21.77 18.21
C GLY A 268 -2.29 -22.83 17.30
N TRP A 269 -1.12 -22.56 16.75
CA TRP A 269 -0.38 -23.44 15.83
C TRP A 269 0.86 -24.09 16.44
N THR A 270 1.24 -23.72 17.67
CA THR A 270 2.23 -24.51 18.42
C THR A 270 1.65 -25.91 18.61
N GLN A 271 2.30 -26.92 17.99
CA GLN A 271 1.98 -28.32 18.22
C GLN A 271 1.82 -28.53 19.73
N THR A 272 0.62 -28.92 20.15
CA THR A 272 0.43 -29.54 21.44
C THR A 272 1.39 -30.73 21.42
N LYS A 273 2.52 -30.59 22.12
CA LYS A 273 3.37 -31.75 22.38
C LYS A 273 2.44 -32.76 23.00
N SER A 274 2.21 -33.86 22.29
CA SER A 274 1.57 -35.02 22.85
C SER A 274 2.41 -35.41 24.05
N ASP A 275 1.91 -35.15 25.25
CA ASP A 275 2.53 -35.65 26.47
C ASP A 275 2.58 -37.19 26.38
N PRO A 276 3.70 -37.80 26.81
CA PRO A 276 3.97 -39.23 26.66
C PRO A 276 2.98 -40.14 27.40
#